data_AF-A0A0K0D832-F1
#
_entry.id   AF-A0A0K0D832-F1
#
_cell.length_a   1.000
_cell.length_b   1.000
_cell.length_c   1.000
_cell.angle_alpha   90.00
_cell.angle_beta   90.00
_cell.angle_gamma   90.00
#
_symmetry.space_group_name_H-M   'P 1'
#
loop_
_entity.id
_entity.type
_entity.pdbx_description
1 polymer ?
#
loop_
_entity_poly.entity_id
_entity_poly.type
_entity_poly.pdbx_seq_one_letter_code
_entity_poly.pdbx_strand_id
1 'polypeptide(L)'
;MNLCQAVNSALHIAMRTDNTAVVFGEDVAFGGVFRCSVGLKDKFGQNRVFNTPLSEQGIVGFGIGVAVAGATAIAEIQFGDYIFPAYDQIVNEAAKYRYRSGGMFNCGALTLRATYGAVGHGGLYHSQSPEANFTHTPGIKARFICFFSCYKSDQSISYFPSVVKIKVVVPRGPMQAKGLLLACIRDPNPCIFFEPKILYRLATEDVPTGDYTLPLSEAEIVLEGSDVTIVSWGTQVHVAIEAAQIAKAKLRVSVEVIDLATINPWDEETIIKSVRKTGRLIVTHEAPITS
;
A
#
# COMPACT_ATOMS: atom_id res chain seq x y z
N MET A 1 -20.78 -2.51 -0.39
CA MET A 1 -20.06 -1.44 0.35
C MET A 1 -19.29 -0.59 -0.66
N ASN A 2 -19.21 0.73 -0.45
CA ASN A 2 -18.23 1.55 -1.18
C ASN A 2 -16.83 1.43 -0.56
N LEU A 3 -15.79 1.98 -1.21
CA LEU A 3 -14.41 1.79 -0.75
C LEU A 3 -14.19 2.39 0.65
N CYS A 4 -14.79 3.55 0.93
CA CYS A 4 -14.73 4.16 2.26
C CYS A 4 -15.36 3.26 3.35
N GLN A 5 -16.52 2.66 3.07
CA GLN A 5 -17.17 1.70 3.96
C GLN A 5 -16.36 0.41 4.13
N ALA A 6 -15.68 -0.06 3.06
CA ALA A 6 -14.83 -1.24 3.13
C ALA A 6 -13.60 -1.01 4.01
N VAL A 7 -12.96 0.16 3.89
CA VAL A 7 -11.88 0.61 4.78
C VAL A 7 -12.38 0.67 6.23
N ASN A 8 -13.53 1.31 6.48
CA ASN A 8 -14.13 1.37 7.81
C ASN A 8 -14.43 -0.04 8.38
N SER A 9 -14.92 -0.96 7.55
CA SER A 9 -15.18 -2.36 7.92
C SER A 9 -13.88 -3.08 8.31
N ALA A 10 -12.79 -2.88 7.57
CA ALA A 10 -11.47 -3.43 7.89
C ALA A 10 -10.96 -2.90 9.25
N LEU A 11 -11.06 -1.59 9.50
CA LEU A 11 -10.66 -0.99 10.78
C LEU A 11 -11.47 -1.54 11.96
N HIS A 12 -12.79 -1.70 11.79
CA HIS A 12 -13.64 -2.32 12.80
C HIS A 12 -13.25 -3.77 13.10
N ILE A 13 -12.85 -4.54 12.08
CA ILE A 13 -12.39 -5.91 12.27
C ILE A 13 -11.06 -5.92 13.01
N ALA A 14 -10.07 -5.16 12.53
CA ALA A 14 -8.75 -5.06 13.16
C ALA A 14 -8.85 -4.72 14.66
N MET A 15 -9.60 -3.68 15.02
CA MET A 15 -9.76 -3.24 16.41
C MET A 15 -10.55 -4.21 17.28
N ARG A 16 -11.45 -5.01 16.69
CA ARG A 16 -12.20 -6.05 17.40
C ARG A 16 -11.37 -7.30 17.64
N THR A 17 -10.51 -7.67 16.69
CA THR A 17 -9.68 -8.88 16.76
C THR A 17 -8.37 -8.66 17.51
N ASP A 18 -7.90 -7.42 17.60
CA ASP A 18 -6.69 -7.03 18.31
C ASP A 18 -7.00 -5.92 19.31
N ASN A 19 -6.87 -6.22 20.61
CA ASN A 19 -7.13 -5.28 21.69
C ASN A 19 -6.05 -4.20 21.84
N THR A 20 -4.87 -4.40 21.25
CA THR A 20 -3.77 -3.43 21.26
C THR A 20 -3.91 -2.39 20.15
N ALA A 21 -4.72 -2.66 19.12
CA ALA A 21 -4.82 -1.80 17.96
C ALA A 21 -5.35 -0.40 18.30
N VAL A 22 -4.67 0.63 17.81
CA VAL A 22 -5.09 2.03 17.93
C VAL A 22 -5.13 2.70 16.56
N VAL A 23 -6.12 3.56 16.35
CA VAL A 23 -6.30 4.38 15.16
C VAL A 23 -6.09 5.84 15.55
N PHE A 24 -5.15 6.51 14.91
CA PHE A 24 -4.83 7.90 15.23
C PHE A 24 -4.40 8.67 13.99
N GLY A 25 -4.52 9.98 14.05
CA GLY A 25 -4.21 10.91 12.98
C GLY A 25 -5.01 12.19 13.14
N GLU A 26 -4.95 13.07 12.17
CA GLU A 26 -5.75 14.28 12.17
C GLU A 26 -7.22 13.93 11.94
N ASP A 27 -8.12 14.46 12.77
CA ASP A 27 -9.58 14.39 12.57
C ASP A 27 -10.24 13.00 12.58
N VAL A 28 -9.49 11.93 12.88
CA VAL A 28 -10.03 10.55 12.89
C VAL A 28 -11.11 10.31 13.94
N ALA A 29 -11.12 11.07 15.05
CA ALA A 29 -12.00 10.85 16.18
C ALA A 29 -13.49 11.08 15.87
N PHE A 30 -13.82 12.06 15.02
CA PHE A 30 -15.22 12.29 14.59
C PHE A 30 -15.61 11.41 13.39
N GLY A 31 -14.62 10.74 12.79
CA GLY A 31 -14.79 9.84 11.66
C GLY A 31 -13.90 10.11 10.46
N GLY A 32 -13.03 11.11 10.52
CA GLY A 32 -12.14 11.52 9.45
C GLY A 32 -12.85 12.33 8.36
N VAL A 33 -12.09 13.15 7.63
CA VAL A 33 -12.64 14.05 6.59
C VAL A 33 -13.30 13.28 5.44
N PHE A 34 -12.88 12.03 5.18
CA PHE A 34 -13.48 11.12 4.20
C PHE A 34 -14.49 10.12 4.78
N ARG A 35 -14.73 10.16 6.10
CA ARG A 35 -15.61 9.24 6.85
C ARG A 35 -15.12 7.79 6.98
N CYS A 36 -13.83 7.52 6.77
CA CYS A 36 -13.28 6.15 6.88
C CYS A 36 -13.24 5.62 8.32
N SER A 37 -13.28 6.49 9.35
CA SER A 37 -13.20 6.11 10.77
C SER A 37 -14.49 6.37 11.56
N VAL A 38 -15.61 6.67 10.87
CA VAL A 38 -16.92 6.91 11.52
C VAL A 38 -17.30 5.74 12.41
N GLY A 39 -17.78 6.05 13.63
CA GLY A 39 -18.25 5.06 14.62
C GLY A 39 -17.16 4.26 15.33
N LEU A 40 -15.88 4.39 14.94
CA LEU A 40 -14.79 3.69 15.62
C LEU A 40 -14.61 4.18 17.05
N LYS A 41 -14.58 5.51 17.27
CA LYS A 41 -14.41 6.10 18.61
C LYS A 41 -15.54 5.72 19.55
N ASP A 42 -16.78 5.81 19.10
CA ASP A 42 -17.95 5.47 19.93
C ASP A 42 -17.93 4.00 20.35
N LYS A 43 -17.41 3.12 19.48
CA LYS A 43 -17.36 1.68 19.73
C LYS A 43 -16.16 1.23 20.56
N PHE A 44 -14.97 1.78 20.32
CA PHE A 44 -13.71 1.30 20.91
C PHE A 44 -13.12 2.26 21.96
N GLY A 45 -13.72 3.44 22.13
CA GLY A 45 -13.32 4.43 23.12
C GLY A 45 -12.20 5.36 22.64
N GLN A 46 -12.11 6.52 23.29
CA GLN A 46 -11.15 7.57 22.95
C GLN A 46 -9.68 7.17 23.15
N ASN A 47 -9.39 6.16 23.98
CA ASN A 47 -8.02 5.70 24.20
C ASN A 47 -7.49 4.88 23.02
N ARG A 48 -8.37 4.39 22.14
CA ARG A 48 -8.01 3.60 20.96
C ARG A 48 -8.28 4.30 19.64
N VAL A 49 -9.09 5.37 19.65
CA VAL A 49 -9.36 6.21 18.48
C VAL A 49 -9.28 7.68 18.90
N PHE A 50 -8.20 8.35 18.51
CA PHE A 50 -7.90 9.70 18.98
C PHE A 50 -7.26 10.58 17.91
N ASN A 51 -7.50 11.88 18.03
CA ASN A 51 -6.86 12.88 17.19
C ASN A 51 -5.43 13.14 17.67
N THR A 52 -4.54 13.40 16.72
CA THR A 52 -3.20 13.93 17.00
C THR A 52 -3.17 15.46 16.81
N PRO A 53 -2.12 16.15 17.30
CA PRO A 53 -1.75 17.45 16.77
C PRO A 53 -1.49 17.39 15.26
N LEU A 54 -1.58 18.53 14.59
CA LEU A 54 -1.43 18.67 13.13
C LEU A 54 0.07 18.64 12.76
N SER A 55 0.64 17.45 12.65
CA SER A 55 2.07 17.23 12.36
C SER A 55 2.33 15.79 11.92
N GLU A 56 2.51 15.58 10.61
CA GLU A 56 2.64 14.23 10.03
C GLU A 56 3.92 13.52 10.48
N GLN A 57 5.02 14.24 10.65
CA GLN A 57 6.25 13.69 11.25
C GLN A 57 6.00 13.16 12.66
N GLY A 58 5.18 13.88 13.45
CA GLY A 58 4.80 13.49 14.80
C GLY A 58 3.90 12.27 14.79
N ILE A 59 2.92 12.23 13.87
CA ILE A 59 2.01 11.08 13.67
C ILE A 59 2.81 9.81 13.39
N VAL A 60 3.71 9.83 12.41
CA VAL A 60 4.48 8.63 12.05
C VAL A 60 5.47 8.24 13.14
N GLY A 61 6.22 9.20 13.71
CA GLY A 61 7.15 8.93 14.80
C GLY A 61 6.46 8.35 16.04
N PHE A 62 5.29 8.87 16.40
CA PHE A 62 4.44 8.32 17.46
C PHE A 62 4.00 6.89 17.12
N GLY A 63 3.53 6.65 15.90
CA GLY A 63 3.14 5.31 15.44
C GLY A 63 4.26 4.28 15.48
N ILE A 64 5.48 4.67 15.12
CA ILE A 64 6.67 3.83 15.27
C ILE A 64 6.85 3.45 16.75
N GLY A 65 6.77 4.40 17.67
CA GLY A 65 6.88 4.15 19.12
C GLY A 65 5.82 3.18 19.64
N VAL A 66 4.56 3.35 19.22
CA VAL A 66 3.45 2.44 19.56
C VAL A 66 3.72 1.02 19.05
N ALA A 67 4.15 0.88 17.79
CA ALA A 67 4.48 -0.41 17.19
C ALA A 67 5.67 -1.10 17.89
N VAL A 68 6.69 -0.33 18.29
CA VAL A 68 7.86 -0.85 19.02
C VAL A 68 7.48 -1.30 20.43
N ALA A 69 6.50 -0.65 21.07
CA ALA A 69 5.94 -1.08 22.34
C ALA A 69 5.07 -2.36 22.23
N GLY A 70 4.85 -2.88 21.02
CA GLY A 70 4.16 -4.14 20.76
C GLY A 70 2.66 -4.00 20.49
N ALA A 71 2.16 -2.78 20.27
CA ALA A 71 0.76 -2.52 19.92
C ALA A 71 0.60 -2.24 18.42
N THR A 72 -0.54 -2.64 17.84
CA THR A 72 -0.83 -2.34 16.44
C THR A 72 -1.16 -0.86 16.25
N ALA A 73 -0.36 -0.17 15.43
CA ALA A 73 -0.46 1.26 15.18
C ALA A 73 -1.03 1.52 13.78
N ILE A 74 -2.25 2.04 13.69
CA ILE A 74 -2.91 2.38 12.43
C ILE A 74 -2.99 3.91 12.31
N ALA A 75 -2.01 4.50 11.64
CA ALA A 75 -1.90 5.94 11.49
C ALA A 75 -2.58 6.42 10.20
N GLU A 76 -3.38 7.49 10.28
CA GLU A 76 -3.91 8.20 9.12
C GLU A 76 -3.06 9.43 8.80
N ILE A 77 -2.57 9.51 7.56
CA ILE A 77 -2.09 10.76 6.95
C ILE A 77 -3.22 11.25 6.06
N GLN A 78 -3.69 12.48 6.29
CA GLN A 78 -4.97 12.94 5.73
C GLN A 78 -4.97 12.94 4.19
N PHE A 79 -3.85 13.31 3.56
CA PHE A 79 -3.62 13.17 2.13
C PHE A 79 -2.24 12.60 1.86
N GLY A 80 -2.11 11.73 0.86
CA GLY A 80 -0.82 11.21 0.39
C GLY A 80 0.12 12.35 -0.03
N ASP A 81 -0.43 13.48 -0.46
CA ASP A 81 0.28 14.73 -0.73
C ASP A 81 1.01 15.29 0.51
N TYR A 82 0.51 15.01 1.71
CA TYR A 82 1.03 15.49 3.00
C TYR A 82 1.88 14.45 3.74
N ILE A 83 2.25 13.35 3.09
CA ILE A 83 3.10 12.32 3.71
C ILE A 83 4.57 12.75 3.83
N PHE A 84 4.99 13.74 3.04
CA PHE A 84 6.41 14.12 2.90
C PHE A 84 7.06 14.73 4.15
N PRO A 85 6.38 15.49 5.03
CA PRO A 85 6.95 15.87 6.32
C PRO A 85 7.36 14.65 7.15
N ALA A 86 6.66 13.52 7.01
CA ALA A 86 6.98 12.27 7.68
C ALA A 86 8.01 11.40 6.93
N TYR A 87 8.53 11.84 5.78
CA TYR A 87 9.38 11.03 4.92
C TYR A 87 10.62 10.51 5.64
N ASP A 88 11.25 11.31 6.49
CA ASP A 88 12.40 10.89 7.29
C ASP A 88 12.04 9.76 8.29
N GLN A 89 10.93 9.91 9.02
CA GLN A 89 10.44 8.87 9.94
C GLN A 89 10.07 7.58 9.19
N ILE A 90 9.53 7.69 7.99
CA ILE A 90 9.21 6.53 7.17
C ILE A 90 10.52 5.85 6.70
N VAL A 91 11.38 6.61 6.02
CA VAL A 91 12.52 6.09 5.26
C VAL A 91 13.70 5.74 6.14
N ASN A 92 14.06 6.60 7.09
CA ASN A 92 15.23 6.40 7.94
C ASN A 92 14.92 5.65 9.23
N GLU A 93 13.73 5.82 9.78
CA GLU A 93 13.35 5.15 11.02
C GLU A 93 12.58 3.84 10.76
N ALA A 94 11.35 3.91 10.24
CA ALA A 94 10.46 2.76 10.12
C ALA A 94 11.05 1.65 9.21
N ALA A 95 11.51 2.01 8.01
CA ALA A 95 12.07 1.05 7.05
C ALA A 95 13.29 0.30 7.61
N LYS A 96 14.09 0.98 8.44
CA LYS A 96 15.37 0.46 8.93
C LYS A 96 15.28 -0.09 10.35
N TYR A 97 14.15 0.06 11.05
CA TYR A 97 14.03 -0.20 12.49
C TYR A 97 14.42 -1.63 12.89
N ARG A 98 13.96 -2.64 12.14
CA ARG A 98 14.34 -4.04 12.37
C ARG A 98 15.79 -4.31 11.97
N TYR A 99 16.22 -3.75 10.85
CA TYR A 99 17.55 -4.00 10.32
C TYR A 99 18.63 -3.43 11.23
N ARG A 100 18.50 -2.16 11.65
CA ARG A 100 19.47 -1.46 12.49
C ARG A 100 19.60 -2.04 13.90
N SER A 101 18.59 -2.79 14.36
CA SER A 101 18.58 -3.46 15.66
C SER A 101 18.99 -4.94 15.59
N GLY A 102 19.36 -5.46 14.42
CA GLY A 102 19.65 -6.89 14.26
C GLY A 102 18.45 -7.80 14.56
N GLY A 103 17.23 -7.27 14.43
CA GLY A 103 16.00 -8.00 14.76
C GLY A 103 15.52 -7.86 16.22
N MET A 104 16.26 -7.17 17.09
CA MET A 104 15.88 -7.02 18.51
C MET A 104 14.64 -6.14 18.71
N PHE A 105 14.45 -5.13 17.86
CA PHE A 105 13.29 -4.24 17.88
C PHE A 105 12.70 -4.12 16.49
N ASN A 106 11.40 -3.89 16.38
CA ASN A 106 10.76 -3.65 15.09
C ASN A 106 9.50 -2.80 15.24
N CYS A 107 9.10 -2.14 14.15
CA CYS A 107 7.82 -1.43 14.04
C CYS A 107 6.93 -2.12 12.99
N GLY A 108 6.92 -3.46 12.98
CA GLY A 108 6.18 -4.23 11.98
C GLY A 108 4.68 -4.01 12.04
N ALA A 109 4.14 -3.82 13.24
CA ALA A 109 2.71 -3.57 13.47
C ALA A 109 2.27 -2.13 13.13
N LEU A 110 3.05 -1.38 12.34
CA LEU A 110 2.71 -0.04 11.86
C LEU A 110 2.07 -0.12 10.47
N THR A 111 0.85 0.37 10.34
CA THR A 111 0.21 0.64 9.05
C THR A 111 -0.08 2.14 8.93
N LEU A 112 0.54 2.77 7.94
CA LEU A 112 0.22 4.12 7.51
C LEU A 112 -0.83 4.02 6.41
N ARG A 113 -1.94 4.73 6.57
CA ARG A 113 -2.96 4.84 5.52
C ARG A 113 -3.14 6.29 5.11
N ALA A 114 -3.21 6.53 3.81
CA ALA A 114 -3.30 7.86 3.25
C ALA A 114 -4.18 7.89 2.00
N THR A 115 -4.86 9.00 1.76
CA THR A 115 -5.63 9.16 0.53
C THR A 115 -4.70 9.36 -0.68
N TYR A 116 -5.09 8.87 -1.85
CA TYR A 116 -4.19 8.72 -3.00
C TYR A 116 -4.87 9.10 -4.31
N GLY A 117 -4.08 9.56 -5.28
CA GLY A 117 -4.49 9.73 -6.67
C GLY A 117 -5.32 10.98 -6.96
N ALA A 118 -5.55 11.26 -8.24
CA ALA A 118 -6.32 12.40 -8.71
C ALA A 118 -7.80 12.33 -8.32
N VAL A 119 -8.45 13.49 -8.19
CA VAL A 119 -9.88 13.61 -7.88
C VAL A 119 -10.60 14.60 -8.82
N GLY A 120 -9.99 14.93 -9.96
CA GLY A 120 -10.51 15.87 -10.95
C GLY A 120 -10.25 17.35 -10.63
N HIS A 121 -10.36 17.76 -9.36
CA HIS A 121 -10.24 19.17 -8.93
C HIS A 121 -9.30 19.37 -7.73
N GLY A 122 -8.35 18.45 -7.50
CA GLY A 122 -7.49 18.45 -6.31
C GLY A 122 -6.32 19.45 -6.35
N GLY A 123 -6.03 20.03 -7.52
CA GLY A 123 -4.86 20.88 -7.71
C GLY A 123 -3.56 20.14 -7.38
N LEU A 124 -2.55 20.87 -6.89
CA LEU A 124 -1.22 20.34 -6.60
C LEU A 124 -1.15 19.44 -5.36
N TYR A 125 -2.03 19.64 -4.38
CA TYR A 125 -1.88 19.10 -3.02
C TYR A 125 -3.02 18.17 -2.58
N HIS A 126 -3.87 17.74 -3.52
CA HIS A 126 -4.86 16.70 -3.26
C HIS A 126 -4.98 15.70 -4.43
N SER A 127 -3.91 15.53 -5.22
CA SER A 127 -3.92 14.74 -6.46
C SER A 127 -2.68 13.86 -6.64
N GLN A 128 -1.71 13.91 -5.73
CA GLN A 128 -0.44 13.23 -5.92
C GLN A 128 -0.57 11.70 -5.79
N SER A 129 0.31 11.02 -6.50
CA SER A 129 0.57 9.59 -6.44
C SER A 129 2.06 9.41 -6.06
N PRO A 130 2.39 9.37 -4.75
CA PRO A 130 3.76 9.44 -4.25
C PRO A 130 4.41 8.06 -4.05
N GLU A 131 3.80 6.98 -4.56
CA GLU A 131 4.24 5.60 -4.34
C GLU A 131 5.70 5.38 -4.75
N ALA A 132 6.12 5.99 -5.86
CA ALA A 132 7.49 5.85 -6.38
C ALA A 132 8.56 6.40 -5.41
N ASN A 133 8.22 7.39 -4.58
CA ASN A 133 9.13 7.89 -3.55
C ASN A 133 9.42 6.83 -2.48
N PHE A 134 8.48 5.91 -2.24
CA PHE A 134 8.60 4.87 -1.20
C PHE A 134 9.09 3.51 -1.72
N THR A 135 9.17 3.32 -3.05
CA THR A 135 9.66 2.07 -3.64
C THR A 135 11.19 1.98 -3.67
N HIS A 136 11.88 3.13 -3.65
CA HIS A 136 13.34 3.18 -3.69
C HIS A 136 14.01 3.17 -2.32
N THR A 137 13.25 3.02 -1.23
CA THR A 137 13.82 2.88 0.11
C THR A 137 14.10 1.40 0.39
N PRO A 138 15.36 0.96 0.31
CA PRO A 138 15.68 -0.42 0.57
C PRO A 138 15.67 -0.62 2.09
N GLY A 139 14.89 -1.60 2.55
CA GLY A 139 15.58 -2.65 3.29
C GLY A 139 16.57 -3.26 2.31
N ILE A 140 17.85 -3.31 2.63
CA ILE A 140 18.92 -3.72 1.72
C ILE A 140 18.78 -5.17 1.22
N LYS A 141 18.37 -5.38 -0.05
CA LYS A 141 18.89 -6.49 -0.86
C LYS A 141 19.68 -5.89 -2.03
N ALA A 142 20.74 -5.16 -1.70
CA ALA A 142 21.77 -4.86 -2.69
C ALA A 142 22.50 -6.16 -3.00
N ARG A 143 22.39 -6.68 -4.23
CA ARG A 143 23.44 -7.55 -4.76
C ARG A 143 24.68 -6.68 -4.92
N PHE A 144 25.46 -6.49 -3.87
CA PHE A 144 26.84 -6.07 -4.03
C PHE A 144 27.54 -7.19 -4.80
N ILE A 145 27.82 -6.97 -6.08
CA ILE A 145 28.94 -7.64 -6.72
C ILE A 145 30.17 -7.02 -6.07
N CYS A 146 30.59 -7.61 -4.95
CA CYS A 146 31.86 -7.27 -4.34
C CYS A 146 32.95 -7.79 -5.28
N PHE A 147 33.49 -6.91 -6.13
CA PHE A 147 34.78 -7.14 -6.78
C PHE A 147 35.90 -7.01 -5.74
N PHE A 148 35.90 -7.88 -4.73
CA PHE A 148 37.12 -8.20 -3.99
C PHE A 148 37.58 -9.57 -4.45
N SER A 149 38.58 -9.53 -5.32
CA SER A 149 39.46 -10.65 -5.60
C SER A 149 40.07 -11.15 -4.29
N CYS A 150 39.55 -12.23 -3.73
CA CYS A 150 40.33 -13.39 -3.28
C CYS A 150 39.42 -14.44 -2.61
N TYR A 151 39.78 -15.70 -2.83
CA TYR A 151 39.26 -16.94 -2.22
C TYR A 151 37.96 -17.56 -2.75
N LYS A 152 38.20 -18.63 -3.51
CA LYS A 152 37.29 -19.74 -3.81
C LYS A 152 36.56 -20.21 -2.54
N SER A 153 35.28 -19.91 -2.45
CA SER A 153 34.30 -20.84 -1.90
C SER A 153 32.97 -20.59 -2.62
N ASP A 154 32.46 -21.65 -3.23
CA ASP A 154 31.20 -21.67 -3.99
C ASP A 154 30.02 -21.71 -3.01
N GLN A 155 29.91 -20.69 -2.17
CA GLN A 155 28.74 -20.43 -1.35
C GLN A 155 28.08 -19.15 -1.85
N SER A 156 26.99 -19.30 -2.58
CA SER A 156 25.99 -18.25 -2.69
C SER A 156 25.54 -17.86 -1.28
N ILE A 157 26.10 -16.77 -0.73
CA ILE A 157 25.67 -16.21 0.55
C ILE A 157 24.28 -15.60 0.34
N SER A 158 23.27 -16.47 0.44
CA SER A 158 21.85 -16.15 0.54
C SER A 158 21.49 -15.96 2.02
N TYR A 159 22.23 -15.11 2.75
CA TYR A 159 22.13 -15.00 4.21
C TYR A 159 21.73 -13.61 4.71
N PHE A 160 20.79 -12.96 4.01
CA PHE A 160 20.03 -11.84 4.60
C PHE A 160 18.52 -12.02 4.36
N PRO A 161 17.86 -12.89 5.15
CA PRO A 161 16.40 -12.98 5.18
C PRO A 161 15.70 -11.81 5.91
N SER A 162 16.45 -10.89 6.54
CA SER A 162 15.95 -9.93 7.53
C SER A 162 15.74 -8.50 7.01
N VAL A 163 15.55 -8.39 5.71
CA VAL A 163 15.51 -7.09 5.04
C VAL A 163 14.09 -6.56 5.05
N VAL A 164 13.78 -5.74 6.06
CA VAL A 164 12.47 -5.09 6.17
C VAL A 164 12.31 -4.05 5.09
N LYS A 165 11.37 -4.32 4.18
CA LYS A 165 10.93 -3.36 3.18
C LYS A 165 9.65 -2.73 3.70
N ILE A 166 9.52 -1.42 3.55
CA ILE A 166 8.20 -0.80 3.62
C ILE A 166 7.36 -1.42 2.51
N LYS A 167 6.21 -1.98 2.87
CA LYS A 167 5.27 -2.45 1.86
C LYS A 167 4.43 -1.28 1.37
N VAL A 168 4.28 -1.15 0.06
CA VAL A 168 3.47 -0.08 -0.54
C VAL A 168 2.34 -0.75 -1.31
N VAL A 169 1.10 -0.43 -0.95
CA VAL A 169 -0.10 -1.14 -1.41
C VAL A 169 -1.16 -0.14 -1.85
N VAL A 170 -1.77 -0.38 -3.02
CA VAL A 170 -2.80 0.48 -3.63
C VAL A 170 -3.95 -0.43 -4.15
N PRO A 171 -5.14 -0.46 -3.51
CA PRO A 171 -6.26 -1.24 -4.00
C PRO A 171 -6.99 -0.53 -5.15
N ARG A 172 -7.62 -1.28 -6.06
CA ARG A 172 -8.47 -0.78 -7.15
C ARG A 172 -9.96 -0.72 -6.84
N GLY A 173 -10.42 -1.29 -5.72
CA GLY A 173 -11.85 -1.43 -5.41
C GLY A 173 -12.16 -1.80 -3.95
N PRO A 174 -13.44 -1.68 -3.51
CA PRO A 174 -13.87 -1.96 -2.14
C PRO A 174 -13.49 -3.34 -1.59
N MET A 175 -13.74 -4.43 -2.34
CA MET A 175 -13.42 -5.79 -1.88
C MET A 175 -11.91 -5.94 -1.66
N GLN A 176 -11.13 -5.42 -2.60
CA GLN A 176 -9.68 -5.48 -2.53
C GLN A 176 -9.14 -4.62 -1.38
N ALA A 177 -9.69 -3.41 -1.19
CA ALA A 177 -9.26 -2.47 -0.17
C ALA A 177 -9.39 -3.07 1.24
N LYS A 178 -10.51 -3.73 1.54
CA LYS A 178 -10.69 -4.38 2.85
C LYS A 178 -9.68 -5.51 3.08
N GLY A 179 -9.54 -6.41 2.10
CA GLY A 179 -8.66 -7.57 2.24
C GLY A 179 -7.19 -7.20 2.33
N LEU A 180 -6.73 -6.25 1.50
CA LEU A 180 -5.36 -5.76 1.50
C LEU A 180 -5.06 -4.90 2.74
N LEU A 181 -6.00 -4.06 3.21
CA LEU A 181 -5.79 -3.29 4.44
C LEU A 181 -5.67 -4.20 5.66
N LEU A 182 -6.52 -5.23 5.78
CA LEU A 182 -6.39 -6.23 6.85
C LEU A 182 -5.07 -6.99 6.76
N ALA A 183 -4.60 -7.31 5.55
CA ALA A 183 -3.29 -7.91 5.35
C ALA A 183 -2.15 -6.96 5.76
N CYS A 184 -2.21 -5.67 5.42
CA CYS A 184 -1.23 -4.66 5.85
C CYS A 184 -1.17 -4.53 7.37
N ILE A 185 -2.32 -4.45 8.04
CA ILE A 185 -2.41 -4.31 9.51
C ILE A 185 -1.79 -5.51 10.22
N ARG A 186 -1.87 -6.70 9.62
CA ARG A 186 -1.35 -7.95 10.19
C ARG A 186 0.07 -8.28 9.73
N ASP A 187 0.60 -7.54 8.76
CA ASP A 187 1.92 -7.82 8.22
C ASP A 187 2.98 -7.52 9.28
N PRO A 188 4.04 -8.34 9.40
CA PRO A 188 5.13 -8.03 10.31
C PRO A 188 6.06 -6.94 9.75
N ASN A 189 5.67 -6.12 8.79
CA ASN A 189 6.51 -5.03 8.27
C ASN A 189 5.69 -3.74 8.20
N PRO A 190 6.33 -2.57 8.37
CA PRO A 190 5.63 -1.32 8.20
C PRO A 190 5.02 -1.23 6.79
N CYS A 191 3.73 -0.94 6.73
CA CYS A 191 2.95 -0.85 5.49
C CYS A 191 2.51 0.59 5.24
N ILE A 192 2.55 1.02 3.98
CA ILE A 192 1.86 2.21 3.47
C ILE A 192 0.73 1.73 2.57
N PHE A 193 -0.49 2.09 2.95
CA PHE A 193 -1.72 1.76 2.26
C PHE A 193 -2.34 3.02 1.68
N PHE A 194 -2.29 3.14 0.36
CA PHE A 194 -2.78 4.30 -0.37
C PHE A 194 -4.21 4.05 -0.86
N GLU A 195 -5.16 4.87 -0.44
CA GLU A 195 -6.59 4.72 -0.72
C GLU A 195 -7.00 5.63 -1.88
N PRO A 196 -7.33 5.12 -3.09
CA PRO A 196 -7.70 5.99 -4.21
C PRO A 196 -8.97 6.79 -3.91
N LYS A 197 -8.80 8.09 -3.66
CA LYS A 197 -9.84 8.90 -3.04
C LYS A 197 -11.05 9.12 -3.93
N ILE A 198 -10.83 9.13 -5.25
CA ILE A 198 -11.90 9.20 -6.25
C ILE A 198 -12.85 7.98 -6.15
N LEU A 199 -12.35 6.82 -5.72
CA LEU A 199 -13.14 5.60 -5.61
C LEU A 199 -13.94 5.50 -4.30
N TYR A 200 -13.72 6.37 -3.31
CA TYR A 200 -14.39 6.28 -2.00
C TYR A 200 -15.91 6.20 -2.06
N ARG A 201 -16.50 6.93 -3.02
CA ARG A 201 -17.96 6.99 -3.22
C ARG A 201 -18.42 6.50 -4.59
N LEU A 202 -17.50 6.40 -5.56
CA LEU A 202 -17.83 5.96 -6.92
C LEU A 202 -17.89 4.44 -7.05
N ALA A 203 -16.96 3.71 -6.42
CA ALA A 203 -16.93 2.25 -6.51
C ALA A 203 -17.81 1.63 -5.43
N THR A 204 -18.74 0.76 -5.81
CA THR A 204 -19.55 -0.05 -4.89
C THR A 204 -19.54 -1.50 -5.35
N GLU A 205 -19.22 -2.41 -4.43
CA GLU A 205 -19.13 -3.85 -4.68
C GLU A 205 -19.78 -4.64 -3.53
N ASP A 206 -20.08 -5.90 -3.77
CA ASP A 206 -20.46 -6.86 -2.72
C ASP A 206 -19.21 -7.29 -1.95
N VAL A 207 -19.01 -6.67 -0.79
CA VAL A 207 -17.85 -6.90 0.08
C VAL A 207 -18.25 -7.84 1.22
N PRO A 208 -17.55 -8.98 1.43
CA PRO A 208 -17.83 -9.87 2.55
C PRO A 208 -17.76 -9.13 3.88
N THR A 209 -18.75 -9.33 4.76
CA THR A 209 -18.81 -8.66 6.07
C THR A 209 -17.81 -9.25 7.08
N GLY A 210 -17.48 -10.53 6.91
CA GLY A 210 -16.52 -11.27 7.74
C GLY A 210 -15.07 -10.80 7.58
N ASP A 211 -14.20 -11.45 8.34
CA ASP A 211 -12.76 -11.25 8.29
C ASP A 211 -12.15 -12.04 7.13
N TYR A 212 -11.36 -11.38 6.28
CA TYR A 212 -10.58 -12.01 5.22
C TYR A 212 -9.38 -11.14 4.89
N THR A 213 -8.35 -11.76 4.31
CA THR A 213 -7.17 -11.08 3.82
C THR A 213 -6.97 -11.41 2.35
N LEU A 214 -6.39 -10.49 1.60
CA LEU A 214 -5.82 -10.77 0.30
C LEU A 214 -4.29 -10.79 0.44
N PRO A 215 -3.59 -11.67 -0.30
CA PRO A 215 -2.15 -11.75 -0.21
C PRO A 215 -1.51 -10.43 -0.67
N LEU A 216 -0.49 -10.00 0.08
CA LEU A 216 0.38 -8.91 -0.33
C LEU A 216 1.45 -9.46 -1.28
N SER A 217 1.93 -8.63 -2.20
CA SER A 217 2.94 -9.02 -3.20
C SER A 217 2.46 -10.08 -4.20
N GLU A 218 1.16 -10.18 -4.41
CA GLU A 218 0.55 -10.98 -5.47
C GLU A 218 -0.27 -10.05 -6.38
N ALA A 219 0.03 -10.10 -7.68
CA ALA A 219 -0.71 -9.35 -8.69
C ALA A 219 -1.91 -10.16 -9.20
N GLU A 220 -2.92 -9.47 -9.72
CA GLU A 220 -4.13 -10.10 -10.24
C GLU A 220 -4.28 -9.85 -11.73
N ILE A 221 -4.41 -10.91 -12.53
CA ILE A 221 -4.81 -10.79 -13.93
C ILE A 221 -6.32 -10.55 -13.96
N VAL A 222 -6.71 -9.30 -14.18
CA VAL A 222 -8.13 -8.89 -14.19
C VAL A 222 -8.79 -9.11 -15.56
N LEU A 223 -7.99 -9.18 -16.61
CA LEU A 223 -8.43 -9.50 -17.97
C LEU A 223 -7.36 -10.33 -18.66
N GLU A 224 -7.69 -11.53 -19.12
CA GLU A 224 -6.78 -12.37 -19.89
C GLU A 224 -6.61 -11.86 -21.33
N GLY A 225 -5.39 -11.95 -21.84
CA GLY A 225 -5.07 -11.59 -23.23
C GLY A 225 -3.84 -12.31 -23.79
N SER A 226 -3.50 -12.01 -25.04
CA SER A 226 -2.46 -12.72 -25.80
C SER A 226 -1.45 -11.84 -26.52
N ASP A 227 -1.76 -10.57 -26.81
CA ASP A 227 -0.97 -9.77 -27.75
C ASP A 227 -0.15 -8.67 -27.07
N VAL A 228 -0.64 -8.15 -25.94
CA VAL A 228 0.04 -7.13 -25.14
C VAL A 228 -0.41 -7.21 -23.68
N THR A 229 0.53 -7.01 -22.75
CA THR A 229 0.28 -6.89 -21.32
C THR A 229 0.23 -5.43 -20.91
N ILE A 230 -0.82 -5.01 -20.20
CA ILE A 230 -0.91 -3.74 -19.50
C ILE A 230 -0.83 -4.00 -18.00
N VAL A 231 0.09 -3.33 -17.32
CA VAL A 231 0.22 -3.36 -15.85
C VAL A 231 -0.14 -2.00 -15.28
N SER A 232 -0.99 -1.98 -14.26
CA SER A 232 -1.42 -0.77 -13.55
C SER A 232 -1.81 -1.06 -12.11
N TRP A 233 -2.25 -0.04 -11.36
CA TRP A 233 -2.73 -0.14 -9.98
C TRP A 233 -3.72 0.99 -9.67
N GLY A 234 -4.51 0.82 -8.60
CA GLY A 234 -5.48 1.83 -8.17
C GLY A 234 -6.55 2.13 -9.23
N THR A 235 -6.94 3.40 -9.36
CA THR A 235 -7.95 3.84 -10.32
C THR A 235 -7.57 3.53 -11.78
N GLN A 236 -6.27 3.55 -12.09
CA GLN A 236 -5.75 3.41 -13.44
C GLN A 236 -5.97 1.99 -14.02
N VAL A 237 -6.26 0.99 -13.17
CA VAL A 237 -6.69 -0.35 -13.63
C VAL A 237 -8.01 -0.27 -14.41
N HIS A 238 -8.96 0.56 -13.97
CA HIS A 238 -10.24 0.73 -14.67
C HIS A 238 -10.05 1.35 -16.06
N VAL A 239 -9.12 2.31 -16.16
CA VAL A 239 -8.71 2.92 -17.44
C VAL A 239 -8.06 1.89 -18.36
N ALA A 240 -7.20 1.02 -17.82
CA ALA A 240 -6.55 -0.04 -18.58
C ALA A 240 -7.56 -1.07 -19.12
N ILE A 241 -8.57 -1.44 -18.34
CA ILE A 241 -9.65 -2.34 -18.77
C ILE A 241 -10.46 -1.70 -19.91
N GLU A 242 -10.84 -0.43 -19.78
CA GLU A 242 -11.57 0.28 -20.84
C GLU A 242 -10.72 0.40 -22.12
N ALA A 243 -9.44 0.75 -21.99
CA ALA A 243 -8.50 0.79 -23.11
C ALA A 243 -8.36 -0.57 -23.80
N ALA A 244 -8.31 -1.66 -23.03
CA ALA A 244 -8.29 -3.03 -23.55
C ALA A 244 -9.54 -3.37 -24.37
N GLN A 245 -10.73 -2.96 -23.90
CA GLN A 245 -11.98 -3.14 -24.64
C GLN A 245 -11.99 -2.35 -25.95
N ILE A 246 -11.52 -1.10 -25.93
CA ILE A 246 -11.39 -0.25 -27.12
C ILE A 246 -10.40 -0.86 -28.12
N ALA A 247 -9.25 -1.35 -27.64
CA ALA A 247 -8.24 -2.00 -28.48
C ALA A 247 -8.79 -3.28 -29.14
N LYS A 248 -9.56 -4.09 -28.39
CA LYS A 248 -10.24 -5.27 -28.93
C LYS A 248 -11.25 -4.89 -30.01
N ALA A 249 -12.06 -3.85 -29.78
CA ALA A 249 -13.10 -3.44 -30.72
C ALA A 249 -12.55 -2.78 -32.00
N LYS A 250 -11.54 -1.90 -31.87
CA LYS A 250 -11.03 -1.08 -32.99
C LYS A 250 -9.83 -1.69 -33.69
N LEU A 251 -8.95 -2.36 -32.97
CA LEU A 251 -7.67 -2.87 -33.48
C LEU A 251 -7.63 -4.40 -33.55
N ARG A 252 -8.64 -5.10 -33.01
CA ARG A 252 -8.66 -6.56 -32.89
C ARG A 252 -7.46 -7.11 -32.12
N VAL A 253 -6.97 -6.33 -31.15
CA VAL A 253 -5.85 -6.69 -30.28
C VAL A 253 -6.38 -7.24 -28.96
N SER A 254 -5.85 -8.39 -28.56
CA SER A 254 -6.14 -9.07 -27.30
C SER A 254 -5.21 -8.59 -26.19
N VAL A 255 -5.74 -7.80 -25.27
CA VAL A 255 -4.97 -7.15 -24.20
C VAL A 255 -5.15 -7.90 -22.89
N GLU A 256 -4.03 -8.28 -22.28
CA GLU A 256 -3.99 -8.75 -20.89
C GLU A 256 -3.87 -7.54 -19.97
N VAL A 257 -4.70 -7.45 -18.93
CA VAL A 257 -4.62 -6.38 -17.93
C VAL A 257 -4.32 -6.99 -16.57
N ILE A 258 -3.31 -6.46 -15.91
CA ILE A 258 -2.83 -6.87 -14.59
C ILE A 258 -2.96 -5.70 -13.62
N ASP A 259 -3.64 -5.94 -12.50
CA ASP A 259 -3.56 -5.09 -11.32
C ASP A 259 -2.40 -5.54 -10.45
N LEU A 260 -1.44 -4.64 -10.23
CA LEU A 260 -0.25 -4.92 -9.44
C LEU A 260 -0.58 -5.05 -7.95
N ALA A 261 -1.58 -4.33 -7.45
CA ALA A 261 -2.01 -4.23 -6.04
C ALA A 261 -0.91 -3.79 -5.04
N THR A 262 0.20 -4.52 -4.94
CA THR A 262 1.37 -4.20 -4.12
C THR A 262 2.51 -3.69 -5.01
N ILE A 263 2.88 -2.42 -4.83
CA ILE A 263 3.96 -1.77 -5.59
C ILE A 263 5.35 -2.18 -5.06
N ASN A 264 5.46 -2.46 -3.76
CA ASN A 264 6.70 -2.95 -3.17
C ASN A 264 6.41 -3.90 -1.99
N PRO A 265 7.04 -5.08 -1.91
CA PRO A 265 7.66 -5.79 -3.04
C PRO A 265 6.57 -6.20 -4.04
N TRP A 266 6.83 -6.00 -5.33
CA TRP A 266 5.88 -6.33 -6.40
C TRP A 266 6.04 -7.78 -6.88
N ASP A 267 4.99 -8.30 -7.52
CA ASP A 267 4.95 -9.67 -8.03
C ASP A 267 5.70 -9.80 -9.37
N GLU A 268 7.01 -10.00 -9.30
CA GLU A 268 7.85 -10.15 -10.49
C GLU A 268 7.44 -11.34 -11.37
N GLU A 269 7.01 -12.44 -10.75
CA GLU A 269 6.75 -13.71 -11.43
C GLU A 269 5.53 -13.61 -12.35
N THR A 270 4.42 -13.07 -11.84
CA THR A 270 3.18 -12.89 -12.62
C THR A 270 3.41 -11.97 -13.82
N ILE A 271 4.13 -10.86 -13.63
CA ILE A 271 4.42 -9.93 -14.73
C ILE A 271 5.33 -10.58 -15.77
N ILE A 272 6.42 -11.24 -15.36
CA ILE A 272 7.34 -11.89 -16.30
C ILE A 272 6.61 -12.99 -17.09
N LYS A 273 5.75 -13.77 -16.43
CA LYS A 273 4.94 -14.83 -17.09
C LYS A 273 4.02 -14.23 -18.15
N SER A 274 3.33 -13.13 -17.82
CA SER A 274 2.46 -12.42 -18.75
C SER A 274 3.22 -11.85 -19.94
N VAL A 275 4.33 -11.14 -19.70
CA VAL A 275 5.14 -10.54 -20.77
C VAL A 275 5.80 -11.60 -21.65
N ARG A 276 6.18 -12.75 -21.11
CA ARG A 276 6.64 -13.89 -21.91
C ARG A 276 5.55 -14.46 -22.83
N LYS A 277 4.29 -14.43 -22.37
CA LYS A 277 3.13 -14.85 -23.16
C LYS A 277 2.83 -13.85 -24.29
N THR A 278 2.81 -12.56 -23.99
CA THR A 278 2.33 -11.52 -24.93
C THR A 278 3.44 -10.88 -25.79
N GLY A 279 4.69 -10.92 -25.31
CA GLY A 279 5.85 -10.32 -25.95
C GLY A 279 5.90 -8.78 -25.90
N ARG A 280 4.92 -8.11 -25.26
CA ARG A 280 4.81 -6.65 -25.21
C ARG A 280 4.29 -6.20 -23.85
N LEU A 281 4.83 -5.10 -23.34
CA LEU A 281 4.46 -4.53 -22.04
C LEU A 281 4.16 -3.03 -22.17
N ILE A 282 3.05 -2.60 -21.58
CA ILE A 282 2.73 -1.20 -21.30
C ILE A 282 2.52 -1.09 -19.79
N VAL A 283 3.17 -0.12 -19.16
CA VAL A 283 2.93 0.24 -17.76
C VAL A 283 2.24 1.59 -17.73
N THR A 284 1.18 1.72 -16.94
CA THR A 284 0.44 2.97 -16.82
C THR A 284 0.09 3.30 -15.38
N HIS A 285 0.34 4.55 -14.99
CA HIS A 285 0.10 5.08 -13.66
C HIS A 285 -0.15 6.60 -13.75
N GLU A 286 -0.80 7.16 -12.72
CA GLU A 286 -1.09 8.60 -12.63
C GLU A 286 0.15 9.44 -12.30
N ALA A 287 1.16 8.85 -11.66
CA ALA A 287 2.39 9.54 -11.27
C ALA A 287 3.20 10.06 -12.48
N PRO A 288 3.98 11.15 -12.33
CA PRO A 288 4.77 11.73 -13.41
C PRO A 288 5.77 10.76 -14.05
N ILE A 289 5.95 10.88 -15.37
CA ILE A 289 7.13 10.36 -16.07
C ILE A 289 8.23 11.42 -15.93
N THR A 290 9.42 11.04 -15.45
CA THR A 290 10.57 11.96 -15.39
C THR A 290 11.10 12.23 -16.80
N SER A 291 11.21 13.50 -17.17
CA SER A 291 11.77 13.99 -18.44
C SER A 291 13.28 14.15 -18.40
#